data_AF-A0A524DGR4-F1
#
_entry.id   AF-A0A524DGR4-F1
#
_cell.length_a   1.000
_cell.length_b   1.000
_cell.length_c   1.000
_cell.angle_alpha   90.00
_cell.angle_beta   90.00
_cell.angle_gamma   90.00
#
_symmetry.space_group_name_H-M   'P 1'
#
loop_
_entity.id
_entity.type
_entity.pdbx_description
1 polymer ?
#
loop_
_entity_poly.entity_id
_entity_poly.type
_entity_poly.pdbx_seq_one_letter_code
_entity_poly.pdbx_strand_id
1 'polypeptide(L)'
;MKIGLIWFLIATPWLHGALTFILILFNIEFSEFIRFIILYSFIPLAAFLWMDVFTNFLYQDKKKILLTIFGLLGLICECLFFAFLFIDQKILIGDFAYEQGIYFSAKYSNFIRITMPIFLAASFVTFMIFATNTLKATDLKVRLKSKFLIIAFITFTICSVLDMLAIFSSNPISVVIIRILLMLSSILFYFGWFLPDFIVKMIKDEK
;
A
#
# COMPACT_ATOMS: atom_id res chain seq x y z
N MET A 1 11.00 -6.70 -12.44
CA MET A 1 10.45 -7.71 -11.52
C MET A 1 10.11 -7.13 -10.14
N LYS A 2 11.04 -6.44 -9.45
CA LYS A 2 10.81 -5.93 -8.08
C LYS A 2 9.60 -4.99 -7.91
N ILE A 3 9.35 -4.09 -8.87
CA ILE A 3 8.22 -3.14 -8.81
C ILE A 3 6.84 -3.83 -8.70
N GLY A 4 6.60 -4.87 -9.49
CA GLY A 4 5.32 -5.60 -9.46
C GLY A 4 5.12 -6.32 -8.12
N LEU A 5 6.20 -6.91 -7.58
CA LEU A 5 6.18 -7.53 -6.25
C LEU A 5 5.89 -6.49 -5.16
N ILE A 6 6.55 -5.32 -5.19
CA ILE A 6 6.29 -4.23 -4.25
C ILE A 6 4.81 -3.83 -4.29
N TRP A 7 4.25 -3.64 -5.48
CA TRP A 7 2.84 -3.26 -5.61
C TRP A 7 1.90 -4.34 -5.07
N PHE A 8 2.19 -5.62 -5.34
CA PHE A 8 1.44 -6.74 -4.79
C PHE A 8 1.47 -6.74 -3.25
N LEU A 9 2.66 -6.58 -2.66
CA LEU A 9 2.82 -6.57 -1.19
C LEU A 9 2.16 -5.35 -0.54
N ILE A 10 2.19 -4.18 -1.18
CA ILE A 10 1.50 -2.98 -0.71
C ILE A 10 -0.03 -3.15 -0.75
N ALA A 11 -0.55 -3.99 -1.65
CA ALA A 11 -1.98 -4.22 -1.80
C ALA A 11 -2.55 -5.28 -0.84
N THR A 12 -1.71 -6.04 -0.12
CA THR A 12 -2.17 -7.08 0.81
C THR A 12 -3.08 -6.60 1.95
N PRO A 13 -3.01 -5.34 2.44
CA PRO A 13 -3.96 -4.82 3.42
C PRO A 13 -5.42 -4.91 2.99
N TRP A 14 -5.70 -5.01 1.69
CA TRP A 14 -7.08 -5.15 1.19
C TRP A 14 -7.43 -6.58 0.78
N LEU A 15 -6.44 -7.47 0.68
CA LEU A 15 -6.63 -8.85 0.26
C LEU A 15 -7.46 -9.64 1.30
N HIS A 16 -7.29 -9.36 2.59
CA HIS A 16 -8.08 -10.04 3.63
C HIS A 16 -9.59 -9.80 3.44
N GLY A 17 -9.99 -8.59 3.03
CA GLY A 17 -11.40 -8.23 2.82
C GLY A 17 -11.98 -8.94 1.60
N ALA A 18 -11.23 -9.00 0.51
CA ALA A 18 -11.62 -9.74 -0.69
C ALA A 18 -11.76 -11.24 -0.42
N LEU A 19 -10.82 -11.83 0.31
CA LEU A 19 -10.90 -13.24 0.73
C LEU A 19 -12.09 -13.50 1.65
N THR A 20 -12.33 -12.62 2.62
CA THR A 20 -13.50 -12.71 3.51
C THR A 20 -14.80 -12.74 2.71
N PHE A 21 -14.94 -11.84 1.72
CA PHE A 21 -16.11 -11.80 0.85
C PHE A 21 -16.34 -13.14 0.13
N ILE A 22 -15.29 -13.72 -0.45
CA ILE A 22 -15.39 -15.02 -1.13
C ILE A 22 -15.79 -16.12 -0.15
N LEU A 23 -15.16 -16.20 1.02
CA LEU A 23 -15.40 -17.25 2.01
C LEU A 23 -16.83 -17.21 2.60
N ILE A 24 -17.38 -16.01 2.80
CA ILE A 24 -18.78 -15.83 3.24
C ILE A 24 -19.77 -16.44 2.24
N LEU A 25 -19.49 -16.43 0.93
CA LEU A 25 -20.37 -17.07 -0.08
C LEU A 25 -20.48 -18.60 0.13
N PHE A 26 -19.53 -19.20 0.83
CA PHE A 26 -19.50 -20.62 1.19
C PHE A 26 -19.84 -20.87 2.67
N ASN A 27 -20.32 -19.84 3.40
CA ASN A 27 -20.53 -19.88 4.85
C ASN A 27 -19.26 -20.29 5.64
N ILE A 28 -18.08 -19.91 5.15
CA ILE A 28 -16.80 -20.16 5.82
C ILE A 28 -16.39 -18.88 6.56
N GLU A 29 -16.19 -18.99 7.87
CA GLU A 29 -15.66 -17.90 8.68
C GLU A 29 -14.15 -17.77 8.47
N PHE A 30 -13.69 -16.56 8.13
CA PHE A 30 -12.28 -16.31 7.95
C PHE A 30 -11.62 -15.90 9.27
N SER A 31 -10.71 -16.73 9.77
CA SER A 31 -9.96 -16.50 11.00
C SER A 31 -9.35 -15.09 11.07
N GLU A 32 -9.70 -14.32 12.10
CA GLU A 32 -9.12 -12.99 12.32
C GLU A 32 -7.60 -13.00 12.42
N PHE A 33 -7.05 -14.05 13.03
CA PHE A 33 -5.60 -14.27 13.17
C PHE A 33 -4.91 -14.26 11.80
N ILE A 34 -5.45 -15.02 10.84
CA ILE A 34 -4.91 -15.08 9.47
C ILE A 34 -5.13 -13.75 8.74
N ARG A 35 -6.31 -13.14 8.95
CA ARG A 35 -6.62 -11.84 8.33
C ARG A 35 -5.62 -10.76 8.72
N PHE A 36 -5.22 -10.67 10.00
CA PHE A 36 -4.23 -9.70 10.45
C PHE A 36 -2.83 -9.97 9.87
N ILE A 37 -2.43 -11.23 9.71
CA ILE A 37 -1.16 -11.58 9.04
C ILE A 37 -1.14 -11.06 7.61
N ILE A 38 -2.20 -11.33 6.83
CA ILE A 38 -2.33 -10.84 5.44
C ILE A 38 -2.31 -9.30 5.40
N LEU A 39 -2.97 -8.69 6.38
CA LEU A 39 -3.13 -7.25 6.48
C LEU A 39 -1.82 -6.50 6.72
N TYR A 40 -0.95 -7.02 7.59
CA TYR A 40 0.20 -6.25 8.09
C TYR A 40 1.57 -6.81 7.70
N SER A 41 1.76 -8.14 7.73
CA SER A 41 3.10 -8.75 7.71
C SER A 41 3.91 -8.43 6.45
N PHE A 42 3.26 -8.05 5.35
CA PHE A 42 3.94 -7.75 4.09
C PHE A 42 4.33 -6.28 3.91
N ILE A 43 3.82 -5.37 4.75
CA ILE A 43 4.09 -3.92 4.62
C ILE A 43 5.56 -3.59 4.87
N PRO A 44 6.21 -4.06 5.94
CA PRO A 44 7.60 -3.71 6.19
C PRO A 44 8.53 -4.26 5.11
N LEU A 45 8.28 -5.49 4.65
CA LEU A 45 8.96 -6.08 3.51
C LEU A 45 8.77 -5.26 2.22
N ALA A 46 7.54 -4.80 1.95
CA ALA A 46 7.27 -3.96 0.79
C ALA A 46 8.04 -2.63 0.84
N ALA A 47 8.08 -1.98 2.01
CA ALA A 47 8.82 -0.76 2.23
C ALA A 47 10.34 -0.97 2.07
N PHE A 48 10.89 -2.08 2.58
CA PHE A 48 12.28 -2.44 2.39
C PHE A 48 12.64 -2.63 0.90
N LEU A 49 11.82 -3.41 0.17
CA LEU A 49 12.01 -3.63 -1.26
C LEU A 49 11.88 -2.34 -2.06
N TRP A 50 10.93 -1.47 -1.70
CA TRP A 50 10.80 -0.14 -2.29
C TRP A 50 12.06 0.69 -2.04
N MET A 51 12.60 0.68 -0.83
CA MET A 51 13.83 1.40 -0.52
C MET A 51 15.05 0.86 -1.29
N ASP A 52 15.13 -0.45 -1.56
CA ASP A 52 16.18 -1.00 -2.44
C ASP A 52 16.04 -0.45 -3.85
N VAL A 53 14.83 -0.47 -4.41
CA VAL A 53 14.59 0.10 -5.75
C VAL A 53 14.90 1.58 -5.79
N PHE A 54 14.36 2.35 -4.84
CA PHE A 54 14.58 3.79 -4.72
C PHE A 54 16.08 4.10 -4.65
N THR A 55 16.82 3.44 -3.75
CA THR A 55 18.26 3.68 -3.56
C THR A 55 19.13 3.28 -4.76
N ASN A 56 18.70 2.29 -5.53
CA ASN A 56 19.39 1.91 -6.77
C ASN A 56 19.26 2.99 -7.85
N PHE A 57 18.13 3.71 -7.89
CA PHE A 57 17.91 4.80 -8.84
C PHE A 57 18.47 6.14 -8.34
N LEU A 58 18.31 6.42 -7.05
CA LEU A 58 18.62 7.69 -6.42
C LEU A 58 19.30 7.40 -5.09
N TYR A 59 20.47 7.97 -4.81
CA TYR A 59 21.21 7.75 -3.56
C TYR A 59 21.87 6.36 -3.39
N GLN A 60 22.51 5.86 -4.46
CA GLN A 60 23.29 4.61 -4.42
C GLN A 60 24.36 4.61 -3.31
N ASP A 61 24.94 5.77 -3.02
CA ASP A 61 25.93 6.00 -1.96
C ASP A 61 25.36 5.78 -0.55
N LYS A 62 24.05 6.03 -0.35
CA LYS A 62 23.35 5.83 0.93
C LYS A 62 22.61 4.50 1.03
N LYS A 63 22.63 3.67 -0.02
CA LYS A 63 21.89 2.41 -0.12
C LYS A 63 22.05 1.54 1.12
N LYS A 64 23.28 1.24 1.52
CA LYS A 64 23.55 0.34 2.66
C LYS A 64 22.95 0.87 3.96
N ILE A 65 23.07 2.17 4.21
CA ILE A 65 22.56 2.82 5.43
C ILE A 65 21.03 2.77 5.44
N LEU A 66 20.38 3.20 4.36
CA LEU A 66 18.92 3.25 4.27
C LEU A 66 18.30 1.84 4.34
N LEU A 67 18.88 0.86 3.66
CA LEU A 67 18.42 -0.53 3.75
C LEU A 67 18.61 -1.13 5.13
N THR A 68 19.69 -0.79 5.84
CA THR A 68 19.89 -1.25 7.22
C THR A 68 18.83 -0.66 8.14
N ILE A 69 18.55 0.64 8.02
CA ILE A 69 17.52 1.32 8.83
C ILE A 69 16.14 0.70 8.58
N PHE A 70 15.73 0.57 7.32
CA PHE A 70 14.41 0.00 6.99
C PHE A 70 14.31 -1.50 7.30
N GLY A 71 15.41 -2.24 7.14
CA GLY A 71 15.47 -3.65 7.51
C GLY A 71 15.31 -3.85 9.01
N LEU A 72 16.04 -3.08 9.83
CA LEU A 72 15.91 -3.13 11.29
C LEU A 72 14.54 -2.66 11.76
N LEU A 73 14.04 -1.54 11.24
CA LEU A 73 12.71 -1.04 11.57
C LEU A 73 11.64 -2.08 11.22
N GLY A 74 11.73 -2.68 10.03
CA GLY A 74 10.78 -3.70 9.59
C GLY A 74 10.83 -4.95 10.44
N LEU A 75 12.04 -5.44 10.76
CA LEU A 75 12.21 -6.59 11.64
C LEU A 75 11.62 -6.34 13.03
N ILE A 76 11.88 -5.17 13.63
CA ILE A 76 11.32 -4.80 14.94
C ILE A 76 9.79 -4.77 14.86
N CYS A 77 9.22 -4.12 13.85
CA CYS A 77 7.77 -4.06 13.68
C CYS A 77 7.14 -5.44 13.46
N GLU A 78 7.75 -6.31 12.66
CA GLU A 78 7.26 -7.67 12.44
C GLU A 78 7.35 -8.53 13.71
N CYS A 79 8.49 -8.49 14.42
CA CYS A 79 8.63 -9.22 15.68
C CYS A 79 7.60 -8.76 16.72
N LEU A 80 7.39 -7.45 16.87
CA LEU A 80 6.36 -6.90 17.76
C LEU A 80 4.96 -7.29 17.31
N PHE A 81 4.67 -7.22 16.01
CA PHE A 81 3.38 -7.63 15.46
C PHE A 81 3.07 -9.09 15.78
N PHE A 82 4.00 -10.01 15.51
CA PHE A 82 3.78 -11.42 15.81
C PHE A 82 3.69 -11.67 17.31
N ALA A 83 4.52 -11.03 18.13
CA ALA A 83 4.40 -11.13 19.60
C ALA A 83 3.01 -10.68 20.08
N PHE A 84 2.52 -9.54 19.60
CA PHE A 84 1.20 -9.01 19.96
C PHE A 84 0.06 -9.91 19.48
N LEU A 85 0.23 -10.58 18.33
CA LEU A 85 -0.75 -11.50 17.76
C LEU A 85 -0.98 -12.72 18.68
N PHE A 86 0.06 -13.20 19.36
CA PHE A 86 -0.04 -14.33 20.30
C PHE A 86 -0.36 -13.93 21.75
N ILE A 87 -0.06 -12.69 22.15
CA ILE A 87 -0.32 -12.21 23.53
C ILE A 87 -1.78 -11.78 23.70
N ASP A 88 -2.23 -10.80 22.90
CA ASP A 88 -3.60 -10.27 22.91
C ASP A 88 -3.85 -9.49 21.62
N GLN A 89 -4.30 -10.19 20.58
CA GLN A 89 -4.59 -9.59 19.29
C GLN A 89 -5.60 -8.44 19.41
N LYS A 90 -6.66 -8.59 20.21
CA LYS A 90 -7.77 -7.63 20.25
C LYS A 90 -7.33 -6.28 20.79
N ILE A 91 -6.57 -6.27 21.88
CA ILE A 91 -6.10 -5.04 22.52
C ILE A 91 -4.89 -4.46 21.78
N LEU A 92 -3.93 -5.31 21.39
CA LEU A 92 -2.63 -4.85 20.90
C LEU A 92 -2.59 -4.65 19.38
N ILE A 93 -3.47 -5.28 18.60
CA ILE A 93 -3.52 -5.17 17.13
C ILE A 93 -4.86 -4.59 16.66
N GLY A 94 -5.97 -5.16 17.14
CA GLY A 94 -7.31 -4.75 16.76
C GLY A 94 -8.29 -5.91 16.65
N ASP A 95 -9.51 -5.59 16.23
CA ASP A 95 -10.57 -6.56 15.96
C ASP A 95 -11.32 -6.25 14.65
N PHE A 96 -12.10 -7.24 14.21
CA PHE A 96 -13.12 -7.07 13.19
C PHE A 96 -14.46 -7.11 13.92
N ALA A 97 -14.99 -5.96 14.32
CA ALA A 97 -16.20 -5.86 15.14
C ALA A 97 -17.46 -6.33 14.36
N TYR A 98 -17.59 -7.65 14.15
CA TYR A 98 -18.65 -8.29 13.36
C TYR A 98 -20.04 -8.00 13.92
N GLU A 99 -20.16 -7.94 15.25
CA GLU A 99 -21.40 -7.58 15.96
C GLU A 99 -21.93 -6.20 15.57
N GLN A 100 -21.05 -5.33 15.05
CA GLN A 100 -21.38 -3.97 14.61
C GLN A 100 -21.49 -3.88 13.08
N GLY A 101 -21.55 -5.02 12.39
CA GLY A 101 -21.65 -5.10 10.94
C GLY A 101 -20.35 -4.86 10.19
N ILE A 102 -19.20 -4.84 10.88
CA ILE A 102 -17.91 -4.52 10.28
C ILE A 102 -17.20 -5.80 9.85
N TYR A 103 -17.52 -6.28 8.65
CA TYR A 103 -16.97 -7.53 8.12
C TYR A 103 -15.68 -7.34 7.30
N PHE A 104 -15.52 -6.19 6.65
CA PHE A 104 -14.50 -5.98 5.61
C PHE A 104 -13.39 -5.01 5.99
N SER A 105 -13.47 -4.39 7.16
CA SER A 105 -12.50 -3.41 7.66
C SER A 105 -12.12 -3.74 9.10
N ALA A 106 -10.84 -3.57 9.45
CA ALA A 106 -10.38 -3.76 10.82
C ALA A 106 -10.51 -2.47 11.63
N LYS A 107 -10.79 -2.60 12.93
CA LYS A 107 -10.54 -1.54 13.91
C LYS A 107 -9.15 -1.72 14.48
N TYR A 108 -8.25 -0.85 14.08
CA TYR A 108 -6.84 -0.91 14.49
C TYR A 108 -6.62 -0.38 15.91
N SER A 109 -5.70 -1.02 16.64
CA SER A 109 -5.10 -0.50 17.87
C SER A 109 -4.12 0.63 17.57
N ASN A 110 -3.57 1.24 18.63
CA ASN A 110 -2.54 2.28 18.50
C ASN A 110 -1.27 1.78 17.80
N PHE A 111 -0.88 0.52 18.00
CA PHE A 111 0.33 -0.03 17.39
C PHE A 111 0.25 0.01 15.85
N ILE A 112 -0.84 -0.50 15.29
CA ILE A 112 -1.05 -0.50 13.83
C ILE A 112 -1.26 0.94 13.32
N ARG A 113 -2.04 1.77 14.04
CA ARG A 113 -2.29 3.18 13.68
C ARG A 113 -1.03 4.04 13.67
N ILE A 114 0.03 3.66 14.37
CA ILE A 114 1.31 4.39 14.38
C ILE A 114 2.26 3.81 13.34
N THR A 115 2.39 2.48 13.28
CA THR A 115 3.40 1.84 12.43
C THR A 115 3.05 1.89 10.94
N MET A 116 1.79 1.67 10.56
CA MET A 116 1.37 1.73 9.15
C MET A 116 1.64 3.11 8.52
N PRO A 117 1.25 4.25 9.14
CA PRO A 117 1.55 5.57 8.59
C PRO A 117 3.04 5.86 8.45
N ILE A 118 3.90 5.32 9.31
CA ILE A 118 5.35 5.52 9.19
C ILE A 118 5.85 4.92 7.87
N PHE A 119 5.49 3.66 7.57
CA PHE A 119 5.86 3.03 6.31
C PHE A 119 5.19 3.68 5.10
N LEU A 120 3.92 4.06 5.22
CA LEU A 120 3.19 4.75 4.16
C LEU A 120 3.81 6.12 3.85
N ALA A 121 4.10 6.93 4.86
CA ALA A 121 4.70 8.25 4.71
C ALA A 121 6.11 8.17 4.14
N ALA A 122 6.94 7.24 4.64
CA ALA A 122 8.27 7.00 4.09
C ALA A 122 8.21 6.60 2.61
N SER A 123 7.31 5.68 2.25
CA SER A 123 7.10 5.24 0.88
C SER A 123 6.58 6.39 0.01
N PHE A 124 5.61 7.16 0.49
CA PHE A 124 5.06 8.32 -0.21
C PHE A 124 6.13 9.38 -0.51
N VAL A 125 6.91 9.79 0.49
CA VAL A 125 7.96 10.81 0.33
C VAL A 125 9.01 10.35 -0.69
N THR A 126 9.52 9.14 -0.53
CA THR A 126 10.56 8.60 -1.44
C THR A 126 10.03 8.36 -2.85
N PHE A 127 8.77 7.97 -2.99
CA PHE A 127 8.09 7.84 -4.26
C PHE A 127 7.88 9.18 -4.96
N MET A 128 7.44 10.22 -4.22
CA MET A 128 7.32 11.57 -4.77
C MET A 128 8.68 12.10 -5.22
N ILE A 129 9.75 11.89 -4.44
CA ILE A 129 11.12 12.26 -4.85
C ILE A 129 11.54 11.52 -6.13
N PHE A 130 11.25 10.22 -6.22
CA PHE A 130 11.53 9.44 -7.42
C PHE A 130 10.80 9.98 -8.64
N ALA A 131 9.48 10.09 -8.57
CA ALA A 131 8.65 10.46 -9.70
C ALA A 131 8.84 11.92 -10.15
N THR A 132 9.12 12.83 -9.22
CA THR A 132 9.43 14.23 -9.57
C THR A 132 10.80 14.39 -10.23
N ASN A 133 11.80 13.58 -9.85
CA ASN A 133 13.09 13.57 -10.53
C ASN A 133 12.97 13.00 -11.95
N THR A 134 12.17 11.94 -12.15
CA THR A 134 11.95 11.37 -13.49
C THR A 134 11.12 12.29 -14.39
N LEU A 135 10.31 13.20 -13.83
CA LEU A 135 9.54 14.20 -14.58
C LEU A 135 10.43 15.22 -15.32
N LYS A 136 11.70 15.37 -14.90
CA LYS A 136 12.69 16.26 -15.53
C LYS A 136 13.37 15.64 -16.75
N ALA A 137 13.08 14.38 -17.08
CA ALA A 137 13.66 13.70 -18.24
C ALA A 137 13.29 14.41 -19.56
N THR A 138 14.20 14.38 -20.54
CA THR A 138 13.95 14.95 -21.88
C THR A 138 12.93 14.13 -22.67
N ASP A 139 12.90 12.82 -22.46
CA ASP A 139 11.99 11.90 -23.14
C ASP A 139 10.53 12.08 -22.68
N LEU A 140 9.63 12.33 -23.64
CA LEU A 140 8.20 12.53 -23.39
C LEU A 140 7.53 11.31 -22.75
N LYS A 141 7.85 10.07 -23.18
CA LYS A 141 7.28 8.85 -22.60
C LYS A 141 7.67 8.75 -21.12
N VAL A 142 8.93 9.06 -20.78
CA VAL A 142 9.41 9.04 -19.39
C VAL A 142 8.69 10.09 -18.53
N ARG A 143 8.45 11.29 -19.07
CA ARG A 143 7.68 12.34 -18.39
C ARG A 143 6.23 11.94 -18.15
N LEU A 144 5.57 11.33 -19.14
CA LEU A 144 4.19 10.87 -19.03
C LEU A 144 4.06 9.76 -17.97
N LYS A 145 4.95 8.77 -18.01
CA LYS A 145 5.07 7.73 -16.99
C LYS A 145 5.13 8.34 -15.58
N SER A 146 5.99 9.33 -15.39
CA SER A 146 6.15 10.03 -14.11
C SER A 146 4.86 10.70 -13.62
N LYS A 147 4.07 11.31 -14.52
CA LYS A 147 2.77 11.91 -14.16
C LYS A 147 1.78 10.86 -13.66
N PHE A 148 1.67 9.73 -14.37
CA PHE A 148 0.81 8.62 -13.96
C PHE A 148 1.22 8.07 -12.59
N LEU A 149 2.52 7.90 -12.35
CA LEU A 149 3.05 7.47 -11.05
C LEU A 149 2.70 8.45 -9.93
N ILE A 150 2.84 9.76 -10.14
CA ILE A 150 2.49 10.79 -9.14
C ILE A 150 1.01 10.71 -8.78
N ILE A 151 0.12 10.72 -9.78
CA ILE A 151 -1.33 10.67 -9.54
C ILE A 151 -1.69 9.37 -8.82
N ALA A 152 -1.15 8.24 -9.28
CA ALA A 152 -1.38 6.93 -8.67
C ALA A 152 -1.03 6.94 -7.17
N PHE A 153 0.17 7.39 -6.81
CA PHE A 153 0.62 7.36 -5.42
C PHE A 153 -0.09 8.37 -4.52
N ILE A 154 -0.45 9.55 -5.05
CA ILE A 154 -1.28 10.51 -4.30
C ILE A 154 -2.65 9.89 -4.01
N THR A 155 -3.33 9.37 -5.03
CA THR A 155 -4.64 8.72 -4.86
C THR A 155 -4.56 7.54 -3.90
N PHE A 156 -3.55 6.67 -4.07
CA PHE A 156 -3.29 5.53 -3.19
C PHE A 156 -3.11 5.96 -1.73
N THR A 157 -2.26 6.96 -1.49
CA THR A 157 -1.94 7.43 -0.12
C THR A 157 -3.17 8.04 0.55
N ILE A 158 -3.91 8.92 -0.15
CA ILE A 158 -5.13 9.51 0.38
C ILE A 158 -6.13 8.42 0.75
N CYS A 159 -6.41 7.48 -0.17
CA CYS A 159 -7.37 6.41 0.09
C CYS A 159 -6.92 5.50 1.22
N SER A 160 -5.63 5.18 1.31
CA SER A 160 -5.06 4.37 2.40
C SER A 160 -5.22 5.05 3.76
N VAL A 161 -4.97 6.36 3.84
CA VAL A 161 -5.17 7.14 5.08
C VAL A 161 -6.65 7.18 5.46
N LEU A 162 -7.55 7.44 4.50
CA LEU A 162 -8.99 7.46 4.75
C LEU A 162 -9.52 6.10 5.25
N ASP A 163 -9.03 5.00 4.68
CA ASP A 163 -9.36 3.63 5.08
C ASP A 163 -8.81 3.31 6.49
N MET A 164 -7.54 3.65 6.74
CA MET A 164 -6.87 3.36 8.01
C MET A 164 -7.47 4.12 9.19
N LEU A 165 -7.81 5.40 8.99
CA LEU A 165 -8.45 6.21 10.01
C LEU A 165 -9.91 5.82 10.27
N ALA A 166 -10.43 4.84 9.51
CA ALA A 166 -11.79 4.36 9.59
C ALA A 166 -12.86 5.46 9.53
N ILE A 167 -12.53 6.62 8.92
CA ILE A 167 -13.39 7.81 8.88
C ILE A 167 -14.74 7.48 8.25
N PHE A 168 -14.73 6.52 7.32
CA PHE A 168 -15.92 6.13 6.57
C PHE A 168 -16.26 4.65 6.68
N SER A 169 -15.69 3.91 7.63
CA SER A 169 -15.89 2.45 7.74
C SER A 169 -17.30 2.06 8.20
N SER A 170 -18.06 2.98 8.79
CA SER A 170 -19.47 2.76 9.14
C SER A 170 -20.43 2.91 7.96
N ASN A 171 -19.99 3.51 6.85
CA ASN A 171 -20.80 3.68 5.65
C ASN A 171 -20.31 2.74 4.53
N PRO A 172 -21.06 1.67 4.19
CA PRO A 172 -20.67 0.72 3.15
C PRO A 172 -20.39 1.39 1.79
N ILE A 173 -21.12 2.44 1.44
CA ILE A 173 -20.95 3.14 0.16
C ILE A 173 -19.56 3.79 0.09
N SER A 174 -19.13 4.42 1.17
CA SER A 174 -17.83 5.06 1.24
C SER A 174 -16.68 4.05 1.17
N VAL A 175 -16.84 2.88 1.79
CA VAL A 175 -15.87 1.77 1.66
C VAL A 175 -15.74 1.35 0.20
N VAL A 176 -16.86 1.17 -0.51
CA VAL A 176 -16.86 0.81 -1.94
C VAL A 176 -16.14 1.89 -2.78
N ILE A 177 -16.43 3.17 -2.54
CA ILE A 177 -15.77 4.28 -3.24
C ILE A 177 -14.25 4.26 -3.02
N ILE A 178 -13.80 4.10 -1.77
CA ILE A 178 -12.37 4.00 -1.44
C ILE A 178 -11.72 2.83 -2.17
N ARG A 179 -12.37 1.67 -2.22
CA ARG A 179 -11.85 0.48 -2.93
C ARG A 179 -11.75 0.71 -4.44
N ILE A 180 -12.74 1.36 -5.06
CA ILE A 180 -12.69 1.72 -6.48
C ILE A 180 -11.52 2.68 -6.74
N LEU A 181 -11.33 3.70 -5.90
CA LEU A 181 -10.21 4.63 -6.05
C LEU A 181 -8.84 3.96 -5.87
N LEU A 182 -8.72 3.00 -4.94
CA LEU A 182 -7.52 2.17 -4.79
C LEU A 182 -7.26 1.30 -6.03
N MET A 183 -8.29 0.70 -6.61
CA MET A 183 -8.17 -0.05 -7.88
C MET A 183 -7.73 0.87 -9.02
N LEU A 184 -8.33 2.06 -9.15
CA LEU A 184 -7.92 3.06 -10.14
C LEU A 184 -6.46 3.49 -9.93
N SER A 185 -6.03 3.68 -8.69
CA SER A 185 -4.62 3.99 -8.38
C SER A 185 -3.67 2.89 -8.85
N SER A 186 -4.08 1.61 -8.76
CA SER A 186 -3.32 0.48 -9.26
C SER A 186 -3.20 0.48 -10.78
N ILE A 187 -4.27 0.82 -11.48
CA ILE A 187 -4.27 0.94 -12.95
C ILE A 187 -3.35 2.09 -13.38
N LEU A 188 -3.45 3.25 -12.74
CA LEU A 188 -2.57 4.38 -13.00
C LEU A 188 -1.11 4.05 -12.70
N PHE A 189 -0.84 3.33 -11.61
CA PHE A 189 0.49 2.87 -11.28
C PHE A 189 1.06 1.94 -12.36
N TYR A 190 0.25 1.01 -12.87
CA TYR A 190 0.62 0.15 -13.98
C TYR A 190 1.00 0.96 -15.23
N PHE A 191 0.18 1.95 -15.63
CA PHE A 191 0.52 2.84 -16.76
C PHE A 191 1.76 3.69 -16.50
N GLY A 192 2.02 4.04 -15.24
CA GLY A 192 3.23 4.75 -14.84
C GLY A 192 4.52 3.95 -15.09
N TRP A 193 4.47 2.62 -15.07
CA TRP A 193 5.62 1.77 -15.41
C TRP A 193 5.59 1.29 -16.86
N PHE A 194 4.41 0.85 -17.31
CA PHE A 194 4.14 0.24 -18.60
C PHE A 194 3.17 1.10 -19.41
N LEU A 195 3.62 2.31 -19.77
CA LEU A 195 2.82 3.24 -20.57
C LEU A 195 2.47 2.62 -21.94
N PRO A 196 1.18 2.36 -22.23
CA PRO A 196 0.76 1.81 -23.50
C PRO A 196 0.99 2.80 -24.65
N ASP A 197 1.34 2.29 -25.84
CA ASP A 197 1.62 3.14 -26.99
C ASP A 197 0.40 3.93 -27.49
N PHE A 198 -0.83 3.44 -27.26
CA PHE A 198 -2.04 4.18 -27.61
C PHE A 198 -2.17 5.49 -26.82
N ILE A 199 -1.80 5.50 -25.53
CA ILE A 199 -1.82 6.72 -24.70
C ILE A 199 -0.79 7.72 -25.24
N VAL A 200 0.38 7.24 -25.66
CA VAL A 200 1.42 8.10 -26.23
C VAL A 200 0.97 8.73 -27.54
N LYS A 201 0.29 7.96 -28.41
CA LYS A 201 -0.25 8.45 -29.68
C LYS A 201 -1.31 9.53 -29.47
N MET A 202 -2.30 9.27 -28.62
CA MET A 202 -3.36 10.24 -28.30
C MET A 202 -2.80 11.60 -27.85
N ILE A 203 -1.76 11.60 -27.00
CA ILE A 203 -1.16 12.84 -26.48
C ILE A 203 -0.24 13.52 -27.52
N LYS A 204 0.33 12.77 -28.46
CA LYS A 204 1.13 13.33 -29.55
C LYS A 204 0.27 13.97 -30.63
N ASP A 205 -0.90 13.39 -30.91
CA ASP A 205 -1.83 13.89 -31.92
C ASP A 205 -2.54 15.19 -31.48
N GLU A 206 -2.54 15.50 -30.18
CA GLU A 206 -3.02 16.78 -29.61
C GLU A 206 -1.99 17.93 -29.69
N LYS A 207 -0.77 17.70 -30.20
CA LYS A 207 0.30 18.71 -30.33
C LYS A 207 0.69 18.96 -31.78
#